data_AF-A0A7J7M7Z7-F1
#
_entry.id   AF-A0A7J7M7Z7-F1
#
_cell.length_a   1.000
_cell.length_b   1.000
_cell.length_c   1.000
_cell.angle_alpha   90.00
_cell.angle_beta   90.00
_cell.angle_gamma   90.00
#
_symmetry.space_group_name_H-M   'P 1'
#
loop_
_entity.id
_entity.type
_entity.pdbx_description
1 polymer ?
#
loop_
_entity_poly.entity_id
_entity_poly.type
_entity_poly.pdbx_seq_one_letter_code
_entity_poly.pdbx_strand_id
1 'polypeptide(L)'
;KFLNKEGSLTHYNKNSSIWTGLKEAIIPVKANSKWIIGSGKDIDFWRECWGSDIAISEVLDITPDIWNHCKAKLSQIIHQNS
;
A
#
# COMPACT_ATOMS: atom_id res chain seq x y z
N LYS A 1 -22.89 -3.19 -22.10
CA LYS A 1 -23.98 -2.24 -21.74
C LYS A 1 -25.07 -3.05 -21.08
N PHE A 2 -25.41 -2.76 -19.82
CA PHE A 2 -26.42 -3.52 -19.08
C PHE A 2 -27.80 -2.90 -19.34
N LEU A 3 -28.82 -3.74 -19.51
CA LEU A 3 -30.21 -3.34 -19.68
C LEU A 3 -30.94 -3.69 -18.38
N ASN A 4 -31.94 -2.88 -17.99
CA ASN A 4 -32.85 -3.28 -16.91
C ASN A 4 -33.82 -4.37 -17.38
N LYS A 5 -34.63 -4.89 -16.45
CA LYS A 5 -35.61 -5.96 -16.73
C LYS A 5 -36.64 -5.54 -17.79
N GLU A 6 -36.85 -4.23 -17.96
CA GLU A 6 -37.73 -3.64 -18.98
C GLU A 6 -37.03 -3.30 -20.32
N GLY A 7 -35.77 -3.69 -20.51
CA GLY A 7 -35.06 -3.57 -21.79
C GLY A 7 -34.59 -2.15 -22.15
N SER A 8 -34.64 -1.21 -21.21
CA SER A 8 -34.13 0.15 -21.38
C SER A 8 -32.67 0.28 -20.94
N LEU A 9 -31.93 1.18 -21.61
CA LEU A 9 -30.52 1.42 -21.34
C LEU A 9 -30.38 2.05 -19.95
N THR A 10 -29.74 1.34 -19.01
CA THR A 10 -29.54 1.89 -17.67
C THR A 10 -28.53 3.03 -17.71
N HIS A 11 -29.01 4.26 -17.60
CA HIS A 11 -28.22 5.50 -17.48
C HIS A 11 -27.76 5.78 -16.05
N TYR A 12 -27.69 4.77 -15.18
CA TYR A 12 -27.09 4.98 -13.86
C TYR A 12 -25.57 5.03 -14.04
N ASN A 13 -24.97 6.20 -13.81
CA ASN A 13 -23.65 6.19 -13.23
C ASN A 13 -23.89 5.65 -11.82
N LYS A 14 -23.41 4.45 -11.50
CA LYS A 14 -23.48 3.90 -10.15
C LYS A 14 -22.60 4.85 -9.34
N ASN A 15 -23.16 5.93 -8.82
CA ASN A 15 -22.55 6.79 -7.83
C ASN A 15 -22.32 5.85 -6.64
N SER A 16 -21.16 5.20 -6.67
CA SER A 16 -20.80 4.15 -5.76
C SER A 16 -20.74 4.82 -4.39
N SER A 17 -21.75 4.60 -3.55
CA SER A 17 -21.76 5.09 -2.16
C SER A 17 -20.54 4.59 -1.38
N ILE A 18 -19.94 3.49 -1.85
CA ILE A 18 -18.65 2.97 -1.39
C ILE A 18 -17.55 4.01 -1.54
N TRP A 19 -17.52 4.78 -2.64
CA TRP A 19 -16.48 5.80 -2.83
C TRP A 19 -16.57 6.94 -1.83
N THR A 20 -17.80 7.36 -1.48
CA THR A 20 -18.01 8.40 -0.46
C THR A 20 -17.57 7.90 0.91
N GLY A 21 -18.03 6.73 1.33
CA GLY A 21 -17.63 6.14 2.62
C GLY A 21 -16.13 5.84 2.70
N LEU A 22 -15.52 5.37 1.61
CA LEU A 22 -14.08 5.12 1.55
C LEU A 22 -13.28 6.43 1.62
N LYS A 23 -13.74 7.49 0.95
CA LYS A 23 -13.11 8.82 1.00
C LYS A 23 -13.16 9.43 2.40
N GLU A 24 -14.24 9.20 3.15
CA GLU A 24 -14.34 9.63 4.54
C GLU A 24 -13.44 8.80 5.45
N ALA A 25 -13.31 7.49 5.21
CA ALA A 25 -12.45 6.61 5.98
C ALA A 25 -10.94 6.79 5.67
N ILE A 26 -10.57 7.19 4.45
CA ILE A 26 -9.15 7.27 4.06
C ILE A 26 -8.40 8.38 4.81
N ILE A 27 -9.08 9.47 5.19
CA ILE A 27 -8.47 10.58 5.93
C ILE A 27 -8.02 10.15 7.33
N PRO A 28 -8.89 9.62 8.21
CA PRO A 28 -8.47 9.14 9.51
C PRO A 28 -7.56 7.91 9.42
N VAL A 29 -7.76 7.01 8.45
CA VAL A 29 -6.85 5.88 8.23
C VAL A 29 -5.46 6.42 7.90
N LYS A 30 -5.31 7.34 6.94
CA LYS A 30 -4.01 7.91 6.57
C LYS A 30 -3.36 8.66 7.74
N ALA A 31 -4.13 9.44 8.51
CA ALA A 31 -3.62 10.19 9.66
C ALA A 31 -3.13 9.26 10.80
N ASN A 32 -3.78 8.11 10.99
CA ASN A 32 -3.44 7.16 12.05
C ASN A 32 -2.58 5.98 11.59
N SER A 33 -2.36 5.84 10.27
CA SER A 33 -1.42 4.87 9.70
C SER A 33 0.01 5.35 9.88
N LYS A 34 0.45 5.39 11.14
CA LYS A 34 1.88 5.49 11.46
C LYS A 34 2.40 4.06 11.43
N TRP A 35 3.42 3.81 10.61
CA TRP A 35 4.09 2.51 10.62
C TRP A 35 4.48 2.22 12.08
N ILE A 36 4.11 1.04 12.61
CA ILE A 36 4.45 0.63 13.98
C ILE A 36 5.97 0.75 14.22
N ILE A 37 6.73 0.58 13.14
CA ILE A 37 8.19 0.66 13.02
C ILE A 37 8.75 2.11 12.90
N GLY A 38 7.91 3.15 12.93
CA GLY A 38 8.34 4.55 12.99
C GLY A 38 8.53 5.25 11.64
N SER A 39 9.59 6.06 11.51
CA SER A 39 9.81 6.94 10.33
C SER A 39 10.49 6.26 9.14
N GLY A 40 10.86 4.99 9.26
CA GLY A 40 11.55 4.24 8.21
C GLY A 40 13.00 4.66 7.95
N LYS A 41 13.55 5.62 8.72
CA LYS A 41 14.93 6.12 8.55
C LYS A 41 15.99 5.10 8.94
N ASP A 42 15.70 4.29 9.96
CA ASP A 42 16.64 3.31 10.49
C ASP A 42 16.42 1.91 9.92
N ILE A 43 15.27 1.69 9.26
CA ILE A 43 14.84 0.38 8.76
C ILE A 43 15.53 0.07 7.43
N ASP A 44 16.20 -1.06 7.37
CA ASP A 44 16.71 -1.63 6.13
C ASP A 44 15.57 -2.14 5.24
N PHE A 45 15.50 -1.65 4.01
CA PHE A 45 14.44 -2.01 3.07
C PHE A 45 14.44 -3.50 2.70
N TRP A 46 15.63 -4.12 2.62
CA TRP A 46 15.80 -5.47 2.10
C TRP A 46 15.71 -6.52 3.21
N ARG A 47 16.28 -6.20 4.38
CA ARG A 47 16.56 -7.17 5.44
C ARG A 47 15.58 -7.15 6.60
N GLU A 48 14.89 -6.02 6.80
CA GLU A 48 13.94 -5.91 7.90
C GLU A 48 12.51 -6.12 7.40
N CYS A 49 11.69 -6.71 8.26
CA CYS A 49 10.26 -6.88 8.01
C CYS A 49 9.55 -5.56 8.29
N TRP A 50 9.01 -4.92 7.25
CA TRP A 50 8.27 -3.67 7.36
C TRP A 50 6.84 -3.84 6.83
N GLY A 51 5.93 -4.34 7.66
CA GLY A 51 4.53 -4.58 7.28
C GLY A 51 4.25 -5.97 6.68
N SER A 52 5.21 -6.89 6.81
CA SER A 52 5.09 -8.32 6.54
C SER A 52 5.75 -9.12 7.68
N ASP A 53 5.58 -10.44 7.66
CA ASP A 53 6.27 -11.34 8.59
C ASP A 53 7.65 -11.79 8.05
N ILE A 54 7.90 -11.55 6.77
CA ILE A 54 9.09 -11.99 6.03
C ILE A 54 9.77 -10.82 5.31
N ALA A 55 11.10 -10.80 5.30
CA ALA A 55 11.89 -9.76 4.65
C ALA A 55 11.85 -9.89 3.12
N ILE A 56 12.03 -8.77 2.40
CA ILE A 56 12.02 -8.78 0.92
C ILE A 56 13.14 -9.67 0.36
N SER A 57 14.31 -9.68 0.99
CA SER A 57 15.42 -10.55 0.59
C SER A 57 15.06 -12.03 0.63
N GLU A 58 14.22 -12.43 1.58
CA GLU A 58 13.77 -13.81 1.73
C GLU A 58 12.65 -14.15 0.73
N VAL A 59 11.72 -13.23 0.50
CA VAL A 59 10.65 -13.40 -0.52
C VAL A 59 11.22 -13.60 -1.91
N LEU A 60 12.29 -12.88 -2.25
CA LEU A 60 12.93 -12.92 -3.55
C LEU A 60 14.08 -13.92 -3.65
N ASP A 61 14.34 -14.70 -2.59
CA ASP A 61 15.45 -15.66 -2.50
C ASP A 61 16.81 -15.04 -2.90
N ILE A 62 17.05 -13.82 -2.42
CA ILE A 62 18.27 -13.07 -2.74
C ILE A 62 19.42 -13.62 -1.90
N THR A 63 20.47 -14.09 -2.57
CA THR A 63 21.66 -14.60 -1.89
C THR A 63 22.34 -13.51 -1.04
N PRO A 64 22.99 -13.88 0.07
CA PRO A 64 23.71 -12.95 0.95
C PRO A 64 24.69 -12.03 0.22
N ASP A 65 25.37 -12.55 -0.79
CA ASP A 65 26.33 -11.79 -1.59
C ASP A 65 25.67 -10.60 -2.29
N ILE A 66 24.44 -10.76 -2.79
CA ILE A 66 23.75 -9.72 -3.55
C ILE A 66 23.21 -8.64 -2.63
N TRP A 67 22.49 -9.00 -1.56
CA TRP A 67 21.89 -7.97 -0.71
C TRP A 67 22.92 -7.22 0.15
N ASN A 68 24.12 -7.76 0.37
CA ASN A 68 25.24 -7.02 0.96
C ASN A 68 25.62 -5.76 0.15
N HIS A 69 25.32 -5.77 -1.15
CA HIS A 69 25.45 -4.61 -2.03
C HIS A 69 24.17 -3.76 -2.11
N CYS A 70 23.03 -4.27 -1.67
CA CYS A 70 21.75 -3.58 -1.65
C CYS A 70 21.58 -2.77 -0.36
N LYS A 71 22.11 -1.53 -0.34
CA LYS A 71 21.94 -0.60 0.80
C LYS A 71 20.83 0.40 0.51
N ALA A 72 19.64 0.15 1.05
CA ALA A 72 18.52 1.09 0.97
C ALA A 72 17.80 1.17 2.31
N LYS A 73 17.46 2.39 2.73
CA LYS A 73 16.55 2.64 3.85
C LYS A 73 15.13 2.71 3.36
N LEU A 74 14.19 2.24 4.17
CA LEU A 74 12.78 2.25 3.81
C LEU A 74 12.27 3.66 3.45
N SER A 75 12.72 4.66 4.20
CA SER A 75 12.38 6.07 3.95
C SER A 75 12.86 6.62 2.60
N GLN A 76 13.82 5.97 1.94
CA GLN A 76 14.30 6.37 0.62
C GLN A 76 13.39 5.85 -0.50
N ILE A 77 12.68 4.75 -0.27
CA ILE A 77 11.81 4.10 -1.25
C ILE A 77 10.36 4.56 -1.08
N ILE A 78 9.91 4.72 0.16
CA ILE A 78 8.56 5.18 0.46
C ILE A 78 8.60 6.66 0.79
N HIS A 79 8.03 7.47 -0.11
CA HIS A 79 7.82 8.88 0.15
C HIS A 79 6.72 9.05 1.20
N GLN A 80 7.09 9.53 2.39
CA GLN A 80 6.11 10.08 3.32
C GLN A 80 5.49 11.31 2.66
N ASN A 81 4.24 11.18 2.22
CA ASN A 81 3.43 12.33 1.85
C ASN A 81 3.05 13.07 3.14
N SER A 82 3.94 13.95 3.59
CA SER A 82 3.70 14.96 4.62
C SER A 82 2.54 15.87 4.25
#